data_AF-A0A841HYM2-F1
#
_entry.id   AF-A0A841HYM2-F1
#
_cell.length_a   1.000
_cell.length_b   1.000
_cell.length_c   1.000
_cell.angle_alpha   90.00
_cell.angle_beta   90.00
_cell.angle_gamma   90.00
#
_symmetry.space_group_name_H-M   'P 1'
#
loop_
_entity.id
_entity.type
_entity.pdbx_description
1 polymer ?
#
loop_
_entity_poly.entity_id
_entity_poly.type
_entity_poly.pdbx_seq_one_letter_code
_entity_poly.pdbx_strand_id
1 'polypeptide(L)'
;MQRKHVWILTTLALVGMGAWATGQVAANAALPNPALNAPNQVSWELFARVNQPAPGTPPEANESLWETWATDEDTFLDPNNARAVPAPTFCRQNPPTVPDYALRCPVWPGETYRPETPLDSKQQVVADQSQQGHPHSPPALQDAPGVPDELVYRNRIAFDYIVENGLWYVEGLQDAYFRGFEVSFPLGSIEVKSNWKEIAESDKARYHWKRGANGKLYGMTAMHLMSKDLPIWTWQTFEHVDNPGRCDFIGCHDSFGQVPADVPPQAVMNRTYPAEQLTPAVLALFERYGVREQFRNYRLKGSQNEFTDNTGRPTLLGNSVTEQGFVPTSSCTTCHARASAGMVTQTNRTIGGRTYTVNVNDRLSVFETTQPLSGSVGSPNPAWYYNSEGRRKLMPMDFVWAFFNAKSAVPPTPQAP
;
A
#
# COMPACT_ATOMS: atom_id res chain seq x y z
N MET A 1 -2.22 86.81 -30.17
CA MET A 1 -0.78 86.47 -30.24
C MET A 1 -0.67 84.97 -29.90
N GLN A 2 -0.87 84.01 -30.81
CA GLN A 2 0.06 83.50 -31.86
C GLN A 2 1.45 83.19 -31.25
N ARG A 3 2.01 81.97 -31.24
CA ARG A 3 1.85 80.77 -32.09
C ARG A 3 2.13 79.46 -31.31
N LYS A 4 1.38 78.41 -31.68
CA LYS A 4 1.68 76.99 -31.43
C LYS A 4 2.63 76.50 -32.53
N HIS A 5 3.61 75.66 -32.20
CA HIS A 5 4.38 74.91 -33.18
C HIS A 5 3.87 73.48 -33.30
N VAL A 6 3.48 73.18 -34.53
CA VAL A 6 3.08 71.91 -35.12
C VAL A 6 4.35 71.13 -35.47
N TRP A 7 4.37 69.81 -35.22
CA TRP A 7 5.19 68.89 -35.99
C TRP A 7 4.29 67.88 -36.70
N ILE A 8 4.62 67.71 -37.98
CA ILE A 8 3.86 67.08 -39.05
C ILE A 8 4.03 65.57 -39.04
N LEU A 9 2.95 64.87 -39.41
CA LEU A 9 2.84 63.44 -39.66
C LEU A 9 3.84 62.93 -40.71
N THR A 10 4.27 61.68 -40.55
CA THR A 10 4.40 60.77 -41.70
C THR A 10 3.70 59.45 -41.39
N THR A 11 2.61 59.23 -42.11
CA THR A 11 1.81 58.01 -42.17
C THR A 11 2.54 56.96 -43.01
N LEU A 12 2.67 55.73 -42.52
CA LEU A 12 2.76 54.55 -43.39
C LEU A 12 1.74 53.52 -42.91
N ALA A 13 0.70 53.36 -43.73
CA ALA A 13 -0.29 52.31 -43.58
C ALA A 13 0.28 51.00 -44.15
N LEU A 14 0.27 49.94 -43.35
CA LEU A 14 0.37 48.57 -43.85
C LEU A 14 -0.80 47.79 -43.27
N VAL A 15 -1.77 47.54 -44.15
CA VAL A 15 -2.92 46.67 -43.94
C VAL A 15 -2.39 45.24 -43.88
N GLY A 16 -2.41 44.64 -42.69
CA GLY A 16 -2.23 43.22 -42.49
C GLY A 16 -3.49 42.66 -41.86
N MET A 17 -4.40 42.12 -42.69
CA MET A 17 -5.48 41.25 -42.23
C MET A 17 -4.85 39.96 -41.68
N GLY A 18 -4.55 39.95 -40.38
CA GLY A 18 -4.19 38.74 -39.66
C GLY A 18 -5.46 37.93 -39.39
N ALA A 19 -5.64 36.85 -40.14
CA ALA A 19 -6.60 35.81 -39.80
C ALA A 19 -6.30 35.33 -38.37
N TRP A 20 -7.28 35.42 -37.48
CA TRP A 20 -7.25 34.74 -36.19
C TRP A 20 -7.38 33.25 -36.47
N ALA A 21 -6.24 32.59 -36.72
CA ALA A 21 -6.16 31.15 -36.63
C ALA A 21 -6.43 30.79 -35.17
N THR A 22 -7.61 30.23 -34.91
CA THR A 22 -7.92 29.50 -33.69
C THR A 22 -6.88 28.40 -33.54
N GLY A 23 -5.84 28.68 -32.74
CA GLY A 23 -4.87 27.68 -32.35
C GLY A 23 -5.57 26.64 -31.49
N GLN A 24 -6.08 25.58 -32.12
CA GLN A 24 -6.25 24.30 -31.45
C GLN A 24 -4.87 23.91 -30.95
N VAL A 25 -4.64 24.11 -29.65
CA VAL A 25 -3.52 23.48 -28.96
C VAL A 25 -3.73 21.98 -29.15
N ALA A 26 -2.83 21.35 -29.89
CA ALA A 26 -2.85 19.92 -30.13
C ALA A 26 -2.86 19.20 -28.77
N ALA A 27 -3.99 18.60 -28.43
CA ALA A 27 -4.04 17.53 -27.44
C ALA A 27 -3.30 16.33 -28.04
N ASN A 28 -2.11 16.02 -27.52
CA ASN A 28 -1.44 14.71 -27.54
C ASN A 28 0.07 14.78 -27.22
N ALA A 29 0.51 15.67 -26.33
CA ALA A 29 1.78 15.41 -25.63
C ALA A 29 1.44 14.48 -24.46
N ALA A 30 2.00 13.26 -24.43
CA ALA A 30 1.94 12.41 -23.26
C ALA A 30 2.49 13.22 -22.06
N LEU A 31 1.74 13.26 -20.95
CA LEU A 31 2.18 13.97 -19.75
C LEU A 31 3.52 13.35 -19.30
N PRO A 32 4.61 14.14 -19.17
CA PRO A 32 5.85 13.61 -18.62
C PRO A 32 5.59 13.21 -17.17
N ASN A 33 6.07 12.02 -16.76
CA ASN A 33 5.90 11.49 -15.39
C ASN A 33 4.46 11.61 -14.87
N PRO A 34 3.49 10.88 -15.45
CA PRO A 34 2.08 11.05 -15.12
C PRO A 34 1.77 10.75 -13.65
N ALA A 35 2.54 9.91 -12.96
CA ALA A 35 2.36 9.67 -11.53
C ALA A 35 2.74 10.87 -10.64
N LEU A 36 3.50 11.84 -11.16
CA LEU A 36 3.75 13.13 -10.50
C LEU A 36 2.68 14.16 -10.85
N ASN A 37 2.31 14.24 -12.14
CA ASN A 37 1.48 15.33 -12.66
C ASN A 37 -0.03 15.03 -12.71
N ALA A 38 -0.40 13.74 -12.67
CA ALA A 38 -1.77 13.25 -12.70
C ALA A 38 -1.90 11.97 -11.82
N PRO A 39 -1.55 12.05 -10.52
CA PRO A 39 -1.48 10.86 -9.67
C PRO A 39 -2.82 10.11 -9.57
N ASN A 40 -3.95 10.82 -9.56
CA ASN A 40 -5.28 10.18 -9.53
C ASN A 40 -5.58 9.40 -10.82
N GLN A 41 -5.13 9.88 -11.98
CA GLN A 41 -5.26 9.12 -13.24
C GLN A 41 -4.45 7.84 -13.18
N VAL A 42 -3.17 7.92 -12.79
CA VAL A 42 -2.30 6.74 -12.68
C VAL A 42 -2.84 5.76 -11.64
N SER A 43 -3.48 6.26 -10.59
CA SER A 43 -4.13 5.44 -9.58
C SER A 43 -5.23 4.57 -10.17
N TRP A 44 -6.11 5.17 -10.99
CA TRP A 44 -7.18 4.44 -11.67
C TRP A 44 -6.64 3.50 -12.77
N GLU A 45 -5.58 3.87 -13.47
CA GLU A 45 -4.90 2.99 -14.43
C GLU A 45 -4.30 1.77 -13.74
N LEU A 46 -3.60 1.96 -12.62
CA LEU A 46 -3.07 0.89 -11.80
C LEU A 46 -4.19 0.01 -11.25
N PHE A 47 -5.25 0.61 -10.69
CA PHE A 47 -6.42 -0.11 -10.18
C PHE A 47 -7.06 -0.99 -11.25
N ALA A 48 -7.29 -0.46 -12.45
CA ALA A 48 -7.86 -1.23 -13.54
C ALA A 48 -6.92 -2.36 -14.01
N ARG A 49 -5.62 -2.06 -14.14
CA ARG A 49 -4.59 -3.03 -14.54
C ARG A 49 -4.50 -4.22 -13.60
N VAL A 50 -4.54 -4.00 -12.28
CA VAL A 50 -4.39 -5.08 -11.31
C VAL A 50 -5.70 -5.83 -11.07
N ASN A 51 -6.86 -5.16 -11.17
CA ASN A 51 -8.19 -5.76 -10.99
C ASN A 51 -8.77 -6.37 -12.27
N GLN A 52 -8.01 -6.43 -13.36
CA GLN A 52 -8.40 -7.23 -14.54
C GLN A 52 -8.55 -8.71 -14.16
N PRO A 53 -9.36 -9.51 -14.88
CA PRO A 53 -9.50 -10.94 -14.62
C PRO A 53 -8.14 -11.65 -14.64
N ALA A 54 -7.94 -12.58 -13.70
CA ALA A 54 -6.73 -13.37 -13.68
C ALA A 54 -6.56 -14.20 -14.99
N PRO A 55 -5.34 -14.45 -15.45
CA PRO A 55 -5.11 -15.36 -16.56
C PRO A 55 -5.60 -16.77 -16.23
N GLY A 56 -6.35 -17.38 -17.15
CA GLY A 56 -6.88 -18.73 -17.01
C GLY A 56 -8.06 -18.87 -16.03
N THR A 57 -8.66 -17.76 -15.57
CA THR A 57 -9.89 -17.86 -14.76
C THR A 57 -11.08 -18.32 -15.59
N PRO A 58 -11.92 -19.24 -15.09
CA PRO A 58 -13.25 -19.47 -15.65
C PRO A 58 -14.12 -18.20 -15.63
N PRO A 59 -15.09 -18.04 -16.54
CA PRO A 59 -15.96 -16.85 -16.60
C PRO A 59 -16.69 -16.53 -15.28
N GLU A 60 -17.04 -17.57 -14.51
CA GLU A 60 -17.75 -17.48 -13.24
C GLU A 60 -16.84 -17.18 -12.04
N ALA A 61 -15.52 -17.29 -12.21
CA ALA A 61 -14.58 -17.07 -11.13
C ALA A 61 -14.36 -15.57 -10.90
N ASN A 62 -14.31 -15.20 -9.62
CA ASN A 62 -14.18 -13.81 -9.21
C ASN A 62 -12.73 -13.44 -8.87
N GLU A 63 -11.76 -13.94 -9.63
CA GLU A 63 -10.33 -13.70 -9.37
C GLU A 63 -9.77 -12.55 -10.22
N SER A 64 -9.08 -11.63 -9.57
CA SER A 64 -8.30 -10.54 -10.17
C SER A 64 -6.85 -10.95 -10.36
N LEU A 65 -6.14 -10.31 -11.31
CA LEU A 65 -4.73 -10.58 -11.58
C LEU A 65 -3.87 -10.52 -10.31
N TRP A 66 -4.06 -9.51 -9.45
CA TRP A 66 -3.24 -9.38 -8.24
C TRP A 66 -3.39 -10.53 -7.25
N GLU A 67 -4.49 -11.28 -7.32
CA GLU A 67 -4.75 -12.40 -6.42
C GLU A 67 -3.98 -13.66 -6.84
N THR A 68 -3.38 -13.66 -8.05
CA THR A 68 -2.39 -14.65 -8.46
C THR A 68 -0.97 -14.30 -8.01
N TRP A 69 -0.77 -13.20 -7.28
CA TRP A 69 0.56 -12.80 -6.84
C TRP A 69 0.97 -13.48 -5.53
N ALA A 70 2.19 -13.27 -5.06
CA ALA A 70 2.66 -13.87 -3.82
C ALA A 70 2.08 -13.16 -2.60
N THR A 71 1.53 -13.91 -1.65
CA THR A 71 1.06 -13.42 -0.34
C THR A 71 2.21 -13.24 0.65
N ASP A 72 1.94 -12.68 1.83
CA ASP A 72 2.84 -12.71 2.98
C ASP A 72 3.27 -14.12 3.33
N GLU A 73 2.34 -15.08 3.36
CA GLU A 73 2.65 -16.49 3.63
C GLU A 73 3.54 -17.10 2.55
N ASP A 74 3.35 -16.75 1.28
CA ASP A 74 4.19 -17.24 0.19
C ASP A 74 5.61 -16.65 0.24
N THR A 75 5.72 -15.38 0.67
CA THR A 75 6.98 -14.60 0.61
C THR A 75 7.82 -14.78 1.86
N PHE A 76 7.21 -14.66 3.04
CA PHE A 76 7.89 -14.71 4.34
C PHE A 76 7.65 -16.07 5.00
N LEU A 77 7.96 -17.13 4.25
CA LEU A 77 7.82 -18.51 4.71
C LEU A 77 8.61 -18.74 6.00
N ASP A 78 8.06 -19.60 6.86
CA ASP A 78 8.79 -20.10 8.01
C ASP A 78 9.91 -21.04 7.54
N PRO A 79 11.20 -20.71 7.74
CA PRO A 79 12.29 -21.57 7.30
C PRO A 79 12.27 -22.95 7.98
N ASN A 80 11.59 -23.08 9.13
CA ASN A 80 11.46 -24.32 9.87
C ASN A 80 10.26 -25.19 9.41
N ASN A 81 9.41 -24.70 8.51
CA ASN A 81 8.22 -25.44 8.09
C ASN A 81 8.54 -26.48 7.00
N ALA A 82 8.16 -27.73 7.27
CA ALA A 82 8.35 -28.89 6.41
C ALA A 82 7.71 -28.77 5.00
N ARG A 83 6.73 -27.89 4.79
CA ARG A 83 6.08 -27.65 3.48
C ARG A 83 6.89 -26.79 2.52
N ALA A 84 7.92 -26.07 2.98
CA ALA A 84 8.73 -25.24 2.10
C ALA A 84 9.72 -26.11 1.30
N VAL A 85 9.81 -25.84 -0.01
CA VAL A 85 10.53 -26.65 -1.01
C VAL A 85 12.05 -26.49 -0.91
N PRO A 86 12.86 -27.48 -1.35
CA PRO A 86 14.31 -27.36 -1.34
C PRO A 86 14.79 -26.13 -2.12
N ALA A 87 15.78 -25.41 -1.58
CA ALA A 87 16.34 -24.20 -2.19
C ALA A 87 16.72 -24.39 -3.67
N PRO A 88 16.21 -23.54 -4.57
CA PRO A 88 16.75 -23.40 -5.93
C PRO A 88 18.23 -23.02 -5.91
N THR A 89 18.93 -23.26 -7.01
CA THR A 89 20.37 -22.97 -7.16
C THR A 89 20.73 -21.51 -6.86
N PHE A 90 19.84 -20.55 -7.15
CA PHE A 90 20.08 -19.13 -6.91
C PHE A 90 20.16 -18.80 -5.41
N CYS A 91 19.40 -19.49 -4.55
CA CYS A 91 19.43 -19.29 -3.09
C CYS A 91 20.70 -19.78 -2.42
N ARG A 92 21.47 -20.67 -3.08
CA ARG A 92 22.73 -21.20 -2.53
C ARG A 92 23.91 -20.26 -2.71
N GLN A 93 23.73 -19.11 -3.38
CA GLN A 93 24.86 -18.30 -3.85
C GLN A 93 25.39 -17.28 -2.82
N ASN A 94 24.80 -17.08 -1.64
CA ASN A 94 25.37 -16.24 -0.55
C ASN A 94 24.73 -16.54 0.83
N PRO A 95 25.44 -16.66 1.99
CA PRO A 95 26.86 -16.87 2.29
C PRO A 95 27.18 -18.22 3.02
N PRO A 96 28.48 -18.56 3.27
CA PRO A 96 28.98 -19.92 3.61
C PRO A 96 28.72 -20.46 5.03
N THR A 97 27.97 -19.75 5.87
CA THR A 97 27.90 -20.05 7.32
C THR A 97 26.51 -20.38 7.83
N VAL A 98 25.51 -20.49 6.95
CA VAL A 98 24.16 -20.86 7.37
C VAL A 98 24.04 -22.38 7.35
N PRO A 99 23.72 -23.05 8.47
CA PRO A 99 23.54 -24.51 8.48
C PRO A 99 22.45 -24.96 7.50
N ASP A 100 22.55 -26.19 6.99
CA ASP A 100 21.67 -26.78 5.95
C ASP A 100 20.14 -26.66 6.22
N TYR A 101 19.72 -26.43 7.47
CA TYR A 101 18.29 -26.21 7.80
C TYR A 101 17.73 -24.85 7.34
N ALA A 102 18.57 -23.92 6.86
CA ALA A 102 18.14 -22.61 6.34
C ALA A 102 17.82 -22.58 4.82
N LEU A 103 17.74 -23.74 4.17
CA LEU A 103 17.65 -23.86 2.70
C LEU A 103 16.23 -23.97 2.15
N ARG A 104 15.24 -23.30 2.76
CA ARG A 104 13.86 -23.31 2.26
C ARG A 104 13.47 -21.95 1.71
N CYS A 105 13.59 -21.81 0.39
CA CYS A 105 13.26 -20.55 -0.26
C CYS A 105 11.78 -20.45 -0.59
N PRO A 106 11.21 -19.24 -0.47
CA PRO A 106 9.97 -18.87 -1.12
C PRO A 106 10.00 -19.25 -2.60
N VAL A 107 8.88 -19.80 -3.08
CA VAL A 107 8.68 -20.09 -4.49
C VAL A 107 7.50 -19.28 -4.98
N TRP A 108 7.66 -18.65 -6.14
CA TRP A 108 6.59 -17.91 -6.77
C TRP A 108 5.38 -18.85 -6.95
N PRO A 109 4.18 -18.50 -6.46
CA PRO A 109 3.12 -19.50 -6.34
C PRO A 109 2.32 -19.69 -7.65
N GLY A 110 2.84 -19.16 -8.76
CA GLY A 110 2.28 -19.29 -10.12
C GLY A 110 1.61 -18.01 -10.62
N GLU A 111 1.44 -17.88 -11.94
CA GLU A 111 0.85 -16.70 -12.60
C GLU A 111 -0.64 -16.87 -12.96
N THR A 112 -1.24 -18.00 -12.60
CA THR A 112 -2.60 -18.40 -12.98
C THR A 112 -3.56 -18.38 -11.80
N TYR A 113 -4.85 -18.47 -12.10
CA TYR A 113 -5.94 -18.59 -11.12
C TYR A 113 -5.61 -19.48 -9.92
N ARG A 114 -5.86 -18.98 -8.70
CA ARG A 114 -5.73 -19.71 -7.43
C ARG A 114 -7.06 -19.76 -6.69
N PRO A 115 -7.70 -20.94 -6.59
CA PRO A 115 -9.01 -21.05 -5.94
C PRO A 115 -8.93 -20.93 -4.41
N GLU A 116 -7.76 -21.20 -3.82
CA GLU A 116 -7.56 -21.16 -2.36
C GLU A 116 -7.13 -19.75 -1.93
N THR A 117 -7.86 -19.17 -0.98
CA THR A 117 -7.51 -17.88 -0.38
C THR A 117 -7.32 -18.05 1.12
N PRO A 118 -6.24 -17.52 1.71
CA PRO A 118 -5.94 -17.66 3.14
C PRO A 118 -6.82 -16.76 4.03
N LEU A 119 -8.05 -16.46 3.63
CA LEU A 119 -9.03 -15.81 4.50
C LEU A 119 -9.52 -16.85 5.53
N ASP A 120 -8.97 -16.75 6.74
CA ASP A 120 -9.23 -17.66 7.86
C ASP A 120 -9.79 -16.92 9.09
N SER A 121 -10.25 -15.67 8.96
CA SER A 121 -10.69 -14.79 10.06
C SER A 121 -9.61 -14.34 11.04
N LYS A 122 -8.35 -14.22 10.60
CA LYS A 122 -7.33 -13.46 11.35
C LYS A 122 -7.69 -11.97 11.32
N GLN A 123 -8.61 -11.61 12.20
CA GLN A 123 -8.86 -10.21 12.58
C GLN A 123 -7.52 -9.55 12.88
N GLN A 124 -7.30 -8.37 12.31
CA GLN A 124 -6.05 -7.62 12.48
C GLN A 124 -5.64 -7.65 13.96
N VAL A 125 -4.49 -8.25 14.23
CA VAL A 125 -3.80 -8.06 15.51
C VAL A 125 -3.26 -6.64 15.51
N VAL A 126 -4.09 -5.66 15.83
CA VAL A 126 -3.59 -4.40 16.41
C VAL A 126 -3.21 -4.74 17.86
N ALA A 127 -2.18 -5.55 18.05
CA ALA A 127 -1.57 -5.76 19.35
C ALA A 127 -0.13 -5.26 19.29
N ASP A 128 0.03 -3.98 19.58
CA ASP A 128 1.02 -3.62 20.58
C ASP A 128 0.29 -3.46 21.92
N GLN A 129 0.62 -4.32 22.88
CA GLN A 129 -0.09 -4.53 24.14
C GLN A 129 0.18 -3.43 25.19
N SER A 130 -0.17 -2.16 24.92
CA SER A 130 -0.11 -1.09 25.93
C SER A 130 -1.46 -0.43 26.25
N GLN A 131 -2.57 -1.09 25.92
CA GLN A 131 -3.96 -0.62 26.10
C GLN A 131 -4.51 -0.90 27.52
N GLN A 132 -4.06 -0.18 28.55
CA GLN A 132 -4.83 -0.06 29.79
C GLN A 132 -5.03 1.41 30.19
N GLY A 133 -6.22 1.91 29.87
CA GLY A 133 -6.89 2.97 30.63
C GLY A 133 -7.07 4.31 29.93
N HIS A 134 -8.16 4.49 29.16
CA HIS A 134 -8.90 5.77 29.09
C HIS A 134 -10.32 5.63 28.48
N PRO A 135 -11.27 6.55 28.80
CA PRO A 135 -12.72 6.35 28.61
C PRO A 135 -13.26 6.54 27.18
N HIS A 136 -12.42 6.84 26.20
CA HIS A 136 -12.81 7.01 24.78
C HIS A 136 -11.91 6.27 23.80
N SER A 137 -11.12 5.32 24.29
CA SER A 137 -10.58 4.28 23.42
C SER A 137 -11.76 3.46 22.89
N PRO A 138 -11.90 3.22 21.57
CA PRO A 138 -12.57 2.01 21.13
C PRO A 138 -11.92 0.86 21.91
N PRO A 139 -12.69 -0.13 22.38
CA PRO A 139 -12.10 -1.32 22.97
C PRO A 139 -10.94 -1.78 22.08
N ALA A 140 -9.86 -2.29 22.66
CA ALA A 140 -8.94 -3.12 21.91
C ALA A 140 -9.81 -4.02 21.01
N LEU A 141 -9.66 -3.92 19.70
CA LEU A 141 -10.36 -4.80 18.76
C LEU A 141 -9.70 -6.19 18.86
N GLN A 142 -9.71 -6.75 20.06
CA GLN A 142 -9.66 -8.18 20.27
C GLN A 142 -11.07 -8.69 20.03
N ASP A 143 -11.18 -9.59 19.06
CA ASP A 143 -12.30 -10.53 18.95
C ASP A 143 -13.69 -9.91 18.78
N ALA A 144 -13.80 -8.68 18.24
CA ALA A 144 -15.07 -8.08 17.88
C ALA A 144 -15.52 -8.61 16.50
N PRO A 145 -16.72 -9.19 16.36
CA PRO A 145 -17.29 -9.54 15.06
C PRO A 145 -17.29 -8.31 14.13
N GLY A 146 -16.65 -8.39 12.97
CA GLY A 146 -16.70 -7.34 11.93
C GLY A 146 -15.41 -6.56 11.65
N VAL A 147 -14.26 -6.88 12.26
CA VAL A 147 -12.96 -6.35 11.84
C VAL A 147 -12.54 -7.02 10.52
N PRO A 148 -12.24 -6.25 9.45
CA PRO A 148 -11.88 -6.85 8.17
C PRO A 148 -10.55 -7.60 8.18
N ASP A 149 -10.52 -8.79 7.57
CA ASP A 149 -9.28 -9.54 7.34
C ASP A 149 -8.39 -8.77 6.35
N GLU A 150 -7.10 -8.61 6.65
CA GLU A 150 -6.13 -7.97 5.75
C GLU A 150 -5.32 -9.01 4.98
N LEU A 151 -5.19 -8.84 3.67
CA LEU A 151 -4.29 -9.62 2.82
C LEU A 151 -3.36 -8.71 2.03
N VAL A 152 -2.07 -9.05 2.04
CA VAL A 152 -1.03 -8.35 1.27
C VAL A 152 -0.47 -9.28 0.20
N TYR A 153 -0.47 -8.79 -1.03
CA TYR A 153 0.05 -9.46 -2.21
C TYR A 153 1.15 -8.60 -2.85
N ARG A 154 2.14 -9.24 -3.47
CA ARG A 154 3.21 -8.56 -4.19
C ARG A 154 3.56 -9.23 -5.49
N ASN A 155 3.73 -8.43 -6.52
CA ASN A 155 3.97 -8.93 -7.86
C ASN A 155 5.34 -9.64 -7.96
N ARG A 156 5.54 -10.32 -9.09
CA ARG A 156 6.74 -11.15 -9.31
C ARG A 156 8.05 -10.38 -9.16
N ILE A 157 8.08 -9.12 -9.62
CA ILE A 157 9.28 -8.26 -9.53
C ILE A 157 9.65 -8.01 -8.06
N ALA A 158 8.68 -7.64 -7.21
CA ALA A 158 8.92 -7.43 -5.78
C ALA A 158 9.29 -8.73 -5.06
N PHE A 159 8.59 -9.83 -5.38
CA PHE A 159 8.88 -11.14 -4.81
C PHE A 159 10.30 -11.62 -5.14
N ASP A 160 10.66 -11.64 -6.42
CA ASP A 160 11.98 -12.09 -6.88
C ASP A 160 13.08 -11.24 -6.23
N TYR A 161 12.89 -9.91 -6.11
CA TYR A 161 13.85 -9.04 -5.42
C TYR A 161 14.08 -9.43 -3.95
N ILE A 162 13.01 -9.71 -3.19
CA ILE A 162 13.11 -10.14 -1.79
C ILE A 162 13.88 -11.45 -1.70
N VAL A 163 13.55 -12.40 -2.57
CA VAL A 163 14.01 -13.80 -2.53
C VAL A 163 15.43 -13.95 -3.10
N GLU A 164 15.83 -13.15 -4.07
CA GLU A 164 17.19 -13.17 -4.62
C GLU A 164 18.20 -12.51 -3.68
N ASN A 165 17.76 -11.59 -2.81
CA ASN A 165 18.64 -10.81 -1.94
C ASN A 165 18.73 -11.29 -0.48
N GLY A 166 18.11 -12.43 -0.15
CA GLY A 166 18.18 -12.94 1.23
C GLY A 166 17.15 -12.35 2.18
N LEU A 167 16.18 -11.55 1.72
CA LEU A 167 15.44 -10.63 2.62
C LEU A 167 14.16 -11.20 3.25
N TRP A 168 13.82 -12.47 3.01
CA TRP A 168 12.54 -13.07 3.43
C TRP A 168 12.52 -13.61 4.88
N TYR A 169 13.66 -13.61 5.58
CA TYR A 169 13.80 -14.21 6.91
C TYR A 169 14.71 -13.35 7.80
N VAL A 170 14.61 -13.54 9.12
CA VAL A 170 15.20 -12.64 10.14
C VAL A 170 16.72 -12.53 10.02
N GLU A 171 17.41 -13.65 9.87
CA GLU A 171 18.87 -13.69 9.75
C GLU A 171 19.37 -13.15 8.41
N GLY A 172 18.59 -13.30 7.35
CA GLY A 172 18.90 -12.72 6.04
C GLY A 172 18.79 -11.19 6.03
N LEU A 173 17.78 -10.63 6.70
CA LEU A 173 17.68 -9.19 6.96
C LEU A 173 18.85 -8.67 7.81
N GLN A 174 19.32 -9.47 8.77
CA GLN A 174 20.48 -9.14 9.59
C GLN A 174 21.79 -9.14 8.78
N ASP A 175 22.00 -10.13 7.92
CA ASP A 175 23.16 -10.18 7.01
C ASP A 175 23.18 -8.95 6.10
N ALA A 176 22.04 -8.61 5.48
CA ALA A 176 21.89 -7.42 4.67
C ALA A 176 22.21 -6.13 5.47
N TYR A 177 21.75 -6.04 6.73
CA TYR A 177 22.11 -4.95 7.63
C TYR A 177 23.62 -4.84 7.88
N PHE A 178 24.32 -5.95 8.15
CA PHE A 178 25.76 -5.92 8.41
C PHE A 178 26.60 -5.65 7.15
N ARG A 179 26.16 -6.11 5.99
CA ARG A 179 26.85 -5.86 4.71
C ARG A 179 26.69 -4.44 4.17
N GLY A 180 25.94 -3.58 4.86
CA GLY A 180 25.69 -2.23 4.32
C GLY A 180 24.68 -2.24 3.16
N PHE A 181 23.91 -3.32 2.98
CA PHE A 181 22.96 -3.42 1.86
C PHE A 181 21.98 -2.25 1.87
N GLU A 182 21.59 -1.79 0.70
CA GLU A 182 20.59 -0.76 0.49
C GLU A 182 19.38 -1.41 -0.15
N VAL A 183 18.30 -1.55 0.62
CA VAL A 183 17.04 -2.06 0.08
C VAL A 183 16.49 -0.99 -0.86
N SER A 184 16.31 -1.37 -2.11
CA SER A 184 15.72 -0.54 -3.15
C SER A 184 15.06 -1.47 -4.16
N PHE A 185 13.74 -1.57 -4.09
CA PHE A 185 12.96 -2.39 -5.00
C PHE A 185 13.14 -1.92 -6.45
N PRO A 186 13.08 -2.83 -7.44
CA PRO A 186 13.15 -2.45 -8.85
C PRO A 186 11.94 -1.65 -9.31
N LEU A 187 12.09 -0.94 -10.43
CA LEU A 187 10.95 -0.32 -11.09
C LEU A 187 9.92 -1.39 -11.51
N GLY A 188 8.64 -1.06 -11.33
CA GLY A 188 7.54 -1.97 -11.61
C GLY A 188 7.19 -2.92 -10.45
N SER A 189 7.85 -2.81 -9.29
CA SER A 189 7.38 -3.46 -8.06
C SER A 189 6.01 -2.91 -7.63
N ILE A 190 5.09 -3.80 -7.27
CA ILE A 190 3.72 -3.46 -6.84
C ILE A 190 3.35 -4.31 -5.62
N GLU A 191 2.77 -3.68 -4.61
CA GLU A 191 2.03 -4.38 -3.55
C GLU A 191 0.55 -3.97 -3.55
N VAL A 192 -0.30 -4.96 -3.30
CA VAL A 192 -1.72 -4.78 -3.04
C VAL A 192 -1.99 -5.19 -1.60
N LYS A 193 -2.60 -4.31 -0.83
CA LYS A 193 -3.15 -4.64 0.48
C LYS A 193 -4.66 -4.47 0.41
N SER A 194 -5.41 -5.46 0.90
CA SER A 194 -6.86 -5.49 0.79
C SER A 194 -7.49 -5.87 2.13
N ASN A 195 -8.62 -5.25 2.46
CA ASN A 195 -9.37 -5.53 3.68
C ASN A 195 -10.74 -6.10 3.35
N TRP A 196 -11.16 -7.17 4.04
CA TRP A 196 -12.32 -7.98 3.68
C TRP A 196 -13.30 -8.16 4.83
N LYS A 197 -14.59 -7.93 4.60
CA LYS A 197 -15.65 -8.22 5.59
C LYS A 197 -16.50 -9.39 5.15
N GLU A 198 -17.08 -10.12 6.11
CA GLU A 198 -18.10 -11.13 5.80
C GLU A 198 -19.33 -10.47 5.15
N ILE A 199 -19.88 -11.09 4.09
CA ILE A 199 -21.05 -10.60 3.35
C ILE A 199 -22.04 -11.74 3.07
N ALA A 200 -23.27 -11.40 2.71
CA ALA A 200 -24.27 -12.38 2.25
C ALA A 200 -24.10 -12.70 0.76
N GLU A 201 -24.63 -13.84 0.32
CA GLU A 201 -24.64 -14.22 -1.12
C GLU A 201 -25.33 -13.17 -2.00
N SER A 202 -26.33 -12.46 -1.47
CA SER A 202 -27.01 -11.35 -2.15
C SER A 202 -26.11 -10.16 -2.48
N ASP A 203 -24.98 -10.03 -1.77
CA ASP A 203 -24.08 -8.88 -1.89
C ASP A 203 -23.03 -9.06 -2.99
N LYS A 204 -22.92 -10.26 -3.60
CA LYS A 204 -21.89 -10.59 -4.62
C LYS A 204 -21.86 -9.65 -5.81
N ALA A 205 -23.02 -9.11 -6.22
CA ALA A 205 -23.08 -8.16 -7.33
C ALA A 205 -22.46 -6.79 -6.98
N ARG A 206 -22.34 -6.46 -5.69
CA ARG A 206 -21.79 -5.18 -5.23
C ARG A 206 -20.31 -5.27 -4.91
N TYR A 207 -19.87 -6.36 -4.30
CA TYR A 207 -18.52 -6.51 -3.78
C TYR A 207 -17.62 -7.33 -4.70
N HIS A 208 -16.32 -7.04 -4.69
CA HIS A 208 -15.34 -8.04 -5.12
C HIS A 208 -15.25 -9.05 -4.00
N TRP A 209 -15.58 -10.30 -4.28
CA TRP A 209 -15.84 -11.29 -3.25
C TRP A 209 -15.01 -12.56 -3.39
N LYS A 210 -14.78 -13.22 -2.25
CA LYS A 210 -14.11 -14.52 -2.18
C LYS A 210 -14.70 -15.39 -1.08
N ARG A 211 -14.56 -16.71 -1.24
CA ARG A 211 -14.87 -17.66 -0.17
C ARG A 211 -13.59 -17.96 0.60
N GLY A 212 -13.60 -17.75 1.91
CA GLY A 212 -12.47 -18.08 2.77
C GLY A 212 -12.34 -19.58 2.99
N ALA A 213 -11.21 -20.01 3.57
CA ALA A 213 -10.95 -21.40 3.91
C ALA A 213 -11.98 -21.97 4.91
N ASN A 214 -12.61 -21.10 5.69
CA ASN A 214 -13.70 -21.43 6.62
C ASN A 214 -15.08 -21.59 5.93
N GLY A 215 -15.16 -21.46 4.61
CA GLY A 215 -16.39 -21.58 3.82
C GLY A 215 -17.27 -20.32 3.81
N LYS A 216 -16.94 -19.28 4.58
CA LYS A 216 -17.68 -18.01 4.61
C LYS A 216 -17.37 -17.14 3.39
N LEU A 217 -18.32 -16.28 3.04
CA LEU A 217 -18.20 -15.35 1.93
C LEU A 217 -17.74 -13.98 2.43
N TYR A 218 -16.72 -13.43 1.77
CA TYR A 218 -16.13 -12.15 2.10
C TYR A 218 -16.19 -11.20 0.91
N GLY A 219 -16.43 -9.92 1.18
CA GLY A 219 -16.37 -8.82 0.22
C GLY A 219 -15.26 -7.84 0.58
N MET A 220 -14.49 -7.42 -0.42
CA MET A 220 -13.42 -6.43 -0.25
C MET A 220 -14.04 -5.07 0.05
N THR A 221 -13.55 -4.42 1.10
CA THR A 221 -14.03 -3.13 1.61
C THR A 221 -13.05 -2.01 1.34
N ALA A 222 -11.76 -2.31 1.34
CA ALA A 222 -10.70 -1.35 1.11
C ALA A 222 -9.54 -2.01 0.37
N MET A 223 -8.80 -1.20 -0.39
CA MET A 223 -7.63 -1.60 -1.16
C MET A 223 -6.58 -0.49 -1.15
N HIS A 224 -5.40 -0.81 -0.67
CA HIS A 224 -4.19 -0.04 -0.93
C HIS A 224 -3.45 -0.62 -2.11
N LEU A 225 -3.07 0.26 -3.01
CA LEU A 225 -2.12 -0.01 -4.06
C LEU A 225 -0.88 0.81 -3.73
N MET A 226 0.28 0.18 -3.88
CA MET A 226 1.54 0.89 -3.92
C MET A 226 2.37 0.38 -5.07
N SER A 227 2.98 1.30 -5.80
CA SER A 227 3.86 0.94 -6.91
C SER A 227 5.12 1.78 -6.95
N LYS A 228 6.20 1.13 -7.38
CA LYS A 228 7.47 1.75 -7.78
C LYS A 228 7.56 1.84 -9.30
N ASP A 229 6.47 2.27 -9.95
CA ASP A 229 6.47 2.56 -11.39
C ASP A 229 7.29 3.83 -11.71
N LEU A 230 7.54 4.67 -10.70
CA LEU A 230 8.52 5.75 -10.70
C LEU A 230 9.67 5.42 -9.74
N PRO A 231 10.80 6.15 -9.80
CA PRO A 231 11.88 6.02 -8.81
C PRO A 231 11.47 6.32 -7.36
N ILE A 232 10.28 6.88 -7.17
CA ILE A 232 9.63 7.04 -5.86
C ILE A 232 8.42 6.11 -5.78
N TRP A 233 8.14 5.62 -4.58
CA TRP A 233 6.90 4.90 -4.31
C TRP A 233 5.70 5.85 -4.43
N THR A 234 4.62 5.32 -4.99
CA THR A 234 3.33 6.00 -5.06
C THR A 234 2.30 5.17 -4.33
N TRP A 235 1.41 5.82 -3.58
CA TRP A 235 0.33 5.19 -2.82
C TRP A 235 -1.01 5.64 -3.33
N GLN A 236 -1.96 4.71 -3.33
CA GLN A 236 -3.33 4.95 -3.68
C GLN A 236 -4.23 4.16 -2.75
N THR A 237 -5.31 4.78 -2.27
CA THR A 237 -6.27 4.10 -1.39
C THR A 237 -7.68 4.16 -1.95
N PHE A 238 -8.30 2.99 -2.07
CA PHE A 238 -9.65 2.80 -2.58
C PHE A 238 -10.55 2.22 -1.48
N GLU A 239 -11.79 2.66 -1.47
CA GLU A 239 -12.80 2.21 -0.52
C GLU A 239 -14.12 1.91 -1.22
N HIS A 240 -14.79 0.86 -0.78
CA HIS A 240 -16.14 0.55 -1.20
C HIS A 240 -17.11 1.68 -0.79
N VAL A 241 -18.11 2.00 -1.62
CA VAL A 241 -19.10 3.07 -1.38
C VAL A 241 -19.98 2.85 -0.15
N ASP A 242 -20.07 1.61 0.31
CA ASP A 242 -20.83 1.27 1.52
C ASP A 242 -20.03 1.49 2.81
N ASN A 243 -18.74 1.85 2.74
CA ASN A 243 -17.96 2.12 3.94
C ASN A 243 -18.44 3.41 4.61
N PRO A 244 -18.84 3.38 5.89
CA PRO A 244 -19.13 4.59 6.61
C PRO A 244 -17.83 5.33 6.93
N GLY A 245 -17.89 6.65 6.92
CA GLY A 245 -16.79 7.51 7.36
C GLY A 245 -15.61 7.65 6.39
N ARG A 246 -15.75 7.18 5.15
CA ARG A 246 -14.70 7.22 4.11
C ARG A 246 -13.98 8.59 4.01
N CYS A 247 -14.72 9.70 4.01
CA CYS A 247 -14.17 11.06 3.84
C CYS A 247 -14.22 11.94 5.11
N ASP A 248 -14.42 11.34 6.28
CA ASP A 248 -14.75 12.09 7.51
C ASP A 248 -13.64 13.03 8.00
N PHE A 249 -12.43 12.51 8.17
CA PHE A 249 -11.37 13.22 8.90
C PHE A 249 -10.50 14.12 8.02
N ILE A 250 -10.05 13.59 6.89
CA ILE A 250 -9.09 14.26 5.98
C ILE A 250 -9.71 14.55 4.61
N GLY A 251 -11.00 14.30 4.44
CA GLY A 251 -11.68 14.40 3.15
C GLY A 251 -11.34 13.25 2.20
N CYS A 252 -11.81 13.38 0.97
CA CYS A 252 -11.41 12.56 -0.18
C CYS A 252 -11.06 13.48 -1.35
N HIS A 253 -10.07 13.09 -2.14
CA HIS A 253 -9.64 13.81 -3.33
C HIS A 253 -9.40 12.84 -4.49
N ASP A 254 -10.20 12.99 -5.56
CA ASP A 254 -10.04 12.25 -6.81
C ASP A 254 -10.44 13.14 -7.99
N SER A 255 -9.45 13.83 -8.55
CA SER A 255 -9.57 14.74 -9.69
C SER A 255 -9.81 14.05 -11.04
N PHE A 256 -9.82 12.72 -11.10
CA PHE A 256 -9.93 11.97 -12.36
C PHE A 256 -11.17 11.07 -12.40
N GLY A 257 -11.46 10.36 -11.32
CA GLY A 257 -12.42 9.27 -11.31
C GLY A 257 -13.80 9.60 -10.82
N GLN A 258 -14.02 10.74 -10.16
CA GLN A 258 -15.33 11.12 -9.67
C GLN A 258 -15.63 12.62 -9.81
N VAL A 259 -16.91 12.95 -9.72
CA VAL A 259 -17.42 14.33 -9.68
C VAL A 259 -18.40 14.44 -8.49
N PRO A 260 -18.19 15.39 -7.55
CA PRO A 260 -17.08 16.35 -7.48
C PRO A 260 -15.74 15.67 -7.15
N ALA A 261 -14.63 16.31 -7.56
CA ALA A 261 -13.28 15.80 -7.29
C ALA A 261 -12.94 15.80 -5.80
N ASP A 262 -13.40 16.81 -5.08
CA ASP A 262 -13.11 17.03 -3.66
C ASP A 262 -14.35 16.79 -2.82
N VAL A 263 -14.20 15.98 -1.78
CA VAL A 263 -15.15 15.86 -0.68
C VAL A 263 -14.45 16.35 0.58
N PRO A 264 -14.88 17.48 1.17
CA PRO A 264 -14.21 18.01 2.36
C PRO A 264 -14.44 17.11 3.58
N PRO A 265 -13.58 17.20 4.60
CA PRO A 265 -13.84 16.62 5.92
C PRO A 265 -15.23 16.98 6.44
N GLN A 266 -15.84 16.07 7.20
CA GLN A 266 -17.19 16.22 7.70
C GLN A 266 -17.22 16.51 9.20
N ALA A 267 -18.12 17.38 9.64
CA ALA A 267 -18.32 17.64 11.07
C ALA A 267 -19.06 16.50 11.77
N VAL A 268 -19.86 15.73 11.04
CA VAL A 268 -20.61 14.58 11.58
C VAL A 268 -20.04 13.30 11.01
N MET A 269 -19.49 12.50 11.90
CA MET A 269 -18.75 11.28 11.57
C MET A 269 -19.67 10.08 11.32
N ASN A 270 -19.08 9.03 10.75
CA ASN A 270 -19.62 7.70 10.54
C ASN A 270 -20.87 7.67 9.63
N ARG A 271 -20.90 8.54 8.61
CA ARG A 271 -21.96 8.56 7.59
C ARG A 271 -21.53 7.79 6.35
N THR A 272 -22.50 7.22 5.64
CA THR A 272 -22.28 6.75 4.28
C THR A 272 -22.31 7.92 3.30
N TYR A 273 -21.49 7.83 2.26
CA TYR A 273 -21.39 8.84 1.21
C TYR A 273 -22.17 8.37 -0.02
N PRO A 274 -22.75 9.28 -0.83
CA PRO A 274 -23.34 8.88 -2.10
C PRO A 274 -22.30 8.10 -2.92
N ALA A 275 -22.73 7.06 -3.64
CA ALA A 275 -21.87 6.44 -4.64
C ALA A 275 -21.68 7.44 -5.79
N GLU A 276 -20.59 8.21 -5.74
CA GLU A 276 -20.29 9.26 -6.71
C GLU A 276 -20.28 8.67 -8.12
N GLN A 277 -20.73 9.38 -9.15
CA GLN A 277 -20.69 8.82 -10.49
C GLN A 277 -19.23 8.72 -10.96
N LEU A 278 -18.82 7.52 -11.37
CA LEU A 278 -17.52 7.33 -12.01
C LEU A 278 -17.47 8.09 -13.33
N THR A 279 -16.35 8.75 -13.61
CA THR A 279 -16.18 9.48 -14.87
C THR A 279 -16.13 8.53 -16.07
N PRO A 280 -16.52 9.00 -17.27
CA PRO A 280 -16.39 8.20 -18.49
C PRO A 280 -14.96 7.68 -18.74
N ALA A 281 -13.95 8.41 -18.29
CA ALA A 281 -12.54 7.99 -18.41
C ALA A 281 -12.23 6.75 -17.58
N VAL A 282 -12.72 6.67 -16.33
CA VAL A 282 -12.59 5.45 -15.51
C VAL A 282 -13.38 4.29 -16.13
N LEU A 283 -14.58 4.56 -16.63
CA LEU A 283 -15.38 3.52 -17.29
C LEU A 283 -14.67 2.95 -18.54
N ALA A 284 -13.99 3.80 -19.31
CA ALA A 284 -13.18 3.37 -20.44
C ALA A 284 -11.95 2.56 -20.02
N LEU A 285 -11.33 2.87 -18.87
CA LEU A 285 -10.27 2.02 -18.30
C LEU A 285 -10.83 0.64 -17.92
N PHE A 286 -12.01 0.60 -17.29
CA PHE A 286 -12.64 -0.67 -16.90
C PHE A 286 -12.96 -1.51 -18.12
N GLU A 287 -13.51 -0.92 -19.18
CA GLU A 287 -13.76 -1.61 -20.45
C GLU A 287 -12.45 -2.13 -21.07
N ARG A 288 -11.41 -1.28 -21.13
CA ARG A 288 -10.10 -1.66 -21.69
C ARG A 288 -9.46 -2.85 -21.00
N TYR A 289 -9.52 -2.91 -19.68
CA TYR A 289 -8.91 -3.97 -18.87
C TYR A 289 -9.89 -5.12 -18.54
N GLY A 290 -11.13 -5.07 -19.02
CA GLY A 290 -12.15 -6.06 -18.68
C GLY A 290 -12.47 -6.14 -17.19
N VAL A 291 -12.34 -5.03 -16.47
CA VAL A 291 -12.61 -4.94 -15.03
C VAL A 291 -14.08 -5.28 -14.78
N ARG A 292 -14.33 -6.17 -13.81
CA ARG A 292 -15.67 -6.65 -13.50
C ARG A 292 -16.57 -5.56 -12.91
N GLU A 293 -17.88 -5.69 -13.13
CA GLU A 293 -18.88 -4.67 -12.81
C GLU A 293 -18.89 -4.25 -11.33
N GLN A 294 -18.66 -5.17 -10.41
CA GLN A 294 -18.66 -4.86 -8.97
C GLN A 294 -17.61 -3.81 -8.58
N PHE A 295 -16.52 -3.67 -9.35
CA PHE A 295 -15.49 -2.67 -9.07
C PHE A 295 -15.97 -1.23 -9.29
N ARG A 296 -17.13 -1.04 -9.94
CA ARG A 296 -17.80 0.27 -10.00
C ARG A 296 -18.29 0.78 -8.65
N ASN A 297 -18.26 -0.05 -7.61
CA ASN A 297 -18.63 0.32 -6.24
C ASN A 297 -17.43 0.77 -5.39
N TYR A 298 -16.25 0.97 -5.97
CA TYR A 298 -15.07 1.49 -5.24
C TYR A 298 -14.72 2.89 -5.69
N ARG A 299 -14.25 3.73 -4.77
CA ARG A 299 -13.81 5.10 -5.06
C ARG A 299 -12.39 5.28 -4.57
N LEU A 300 -11.59 6.00 -5.37
CA LEU A 300 -10.32 6.52 -4.92
C LEU A 300 -10.60 7.55 -3.83
N LYS A 301 -9.99 7.37 -2.67
CA LYS A 301 -10.01 8.35 -1.60
C LYS A 301 -8.87 9.36 -1.74
N GLY A 302 -7.74 8.94 -2.31
CA GLY A 302 -6.65 9.82 -2.66
C GLY A 302 -5.39 9.08 -3.07
N SER A 303 -4.42 9.86 -3.54
CA SER A 303 -3.10 9.42 -3.98
C SER A 303 -2.02 10.21 -3.26
N GLN A 304 -0.88 9.58 -2.98
CA GLN A 304 0.24 10.24 -2.29
C GLN A 304 1.59 9.75 -2.85
N ASN A 305 2.50 10.68 -3.11
CA ASN A 305 3.86 10.44 -3.60
C ASN A 305 4.87 11.42 -2.97
N GLU A 306 4.41 12.31 -2.09
CA GLU A 306 5.20 13.34 -1.42
C GLU A 306 4.92 13.30 0.08
N PHE A 307 5.90 13.69 0.89
CA PHE A 307 5.76 13.78 2.36
C PHE A 307 5.07 15.07 2.82
N THR A 308 5.25 16.15 2.06
CA THR A 308 4.79 17.51 2.41
C THR A 308 4.35 18.25 1.16
N ASP A 309 3.40 19.17 1.30
CA ASP A 309 3.03 20.09 0.23
C ASP A 309 4.10 21.17 -0.01
N ASN A 310 3.85 22.06 -0.98
CA ASN A 310 4.76 23.15 -1.34
C ASN A 310 4.97 24.21 -0.23
N THR A 311 4.18 24.16 0.85
CA THR A 311 4.33 25.02 2.04
C THR A 311 5.06 24.32 3.18
N GLY A 312 5.42 23.04 3.00
CA GLY A 312 6.04 22.20 4.02
C GLY A 312 5.05 21.58 5.00
N ARG A 313 3.74 21.68 4.75
CA ARG A 313 2.74 20.98 5.58
C ARG A 313 2.71 19.50 5.20
N PRO A 314 2.64 18.57 6.18
CA PRO A 314 2.52 17.16 5.87
C PRO A 314 1.32 16.85 4.95
N THR A 315 1.56 16.03 3.92
CA THR A 315 0.45 15.46 3.14
C THR A 315 -0.15 14.29 3.92
N LEU A 316 -1.47 14.20 3.91
CA LEU A 316 -2.21 13.14 4.60
C LEU A 316 -2.89 12.24 3.57
N LEU A 317 -2.84 10.94 3.85
CA LEU A 317 -3.58 9.91 3.13
C LEU A 317 -3.83 8.75 4.09
N GLY A 318 -5.06 8.27 4.13
CA GLY A 318 -5.45 7.12 4.93
C GLY A 318 -6.81 6.60 4.50
N ASN A 319 -7.17 5.42 4.97
CA ASN A 319 -8.37 4.66 4.68
C ASN A 319 -9.19 4.51 5.96
N SER A 320 -10.51 4.65 5.88
CA SER A 320 -11.40 4.55 7.05
C SER A 320 -11.42 3.15 7.65
N VAL A 321 -11.06 2.14 6.85
CA VAL A 321 -10.96 0.72 7.26
C VAL A 321 -9.54 0.39 7.70
N THR A 322 -8.55 0.57 6.84
CA THR A 322 -7.16 0.14 7.11
C THR A 322 -6.50 0.95 8.23
N GLU A 323 -6.78 2.25 8.31
CA GLU A 323 -6.25 3.16 9.33
C GLU A 323 -7.30 3.52 10.39
N GLN A 324 -8.28 2.65 10.61
CA GLN A 324 -9.32 2.85 11.61
C GLN A 324 -8.68 3.18 12.97
N GLY A 325 -9.10 4.31 13.55
CA GLY A 325 -8.59 4.79 14.85
C GLY A 325 -7.45 5.82 14.76
N PHE A 326 -6.82 6.02 13.60
CA PHE A 326 -5.73 7.00 13.46
C PHE A 326 -5.70 7.79 12.15
N VAL A 327 -6.76 7.69 11.31
CA VAL A 327 -6.96 8.44 10.05
C VAL A 327 -6.54 9.93 10.09
N PRO A 328 -6.85 10.73 11.14
CA PRO A 328 -6.44 12.14 11.18
C PRO A 328 -4.92 12.37 11.13
N THR A 329 -4.14 11.35 11.49
CA THR A 329 -2.67 11.36 11.53
C THR A 329 -2.06 10.40 10.52
N SER A 330 -2.83 9.97 9.51
CA SER A 330 -2.37 9.01 8.53
C SER A 330 -1.66 9.67 7.35
N SER A 331 -0.47 9.16 7.06
CA SER A 331 0.29 9.43 5.84
C SER A 331 0.89 8.10 5.40
N CYS A 332 0.39 7.54 4.29
CA CYS A 332 0.87 6.25 3.80
C CYS A 332 2.38 6.28 3.56
N THR A 333 2.89 7.30 2.87
CA THR A 333 4.33 7.42 2.58
C THR A 333 5.17 7.59 3.85
N THR A 334 4.78 8.46 4.78
CA THR A 334 5.57 8.72 5.99
C THR A 334 5.53 7.55 6.96
N CYS A 335 4.36 6.95 7.17
CA CYS A 335 4.20 5.78 8.02
C CYS A 335 5.03 4.62 7.48
N HIS A 336 4.96 4.36 6.18
CA HIS A 336 5.75 3.30 5.54
C HIS A 336 7.24 3.60 5.49
N ALA A 337 7.69 4.86 5.45
CA ALA A 337 9.11 5.18 5.50
C ALA A 337 9.78 4.52 6.72
N ARG A 338 9.06 4.39 7.84
CA ARG A 338 9.56 3.77 9.07
C ARG A 338 9.82 2.26 8.95
N ALA A 339 9.42 1.62 7.86
CA ALA A 339 9.80 0.24 7.55
C ALA A 339 11.31 0.08 7.62
N SER A 340 11.75 -0.70 8.61
CA SER A 340 13.17 -0.79 8.97
C SER A 340 13.50 -2.15 9.58
N ALA A 341 14.76 -2.54 9.43
CA ALA A 341 15.32 -3.72 10.09
C ALA A 341 16.75 -3.43 10.56
N GLY A 342 17.11 -4.02 11.69
CA GLY A 342 18.42 -3.87 12.32
C GLY A 342 18.92 -5.21 12.87
N MET A 343 19.70 -5.10 13.94
CA MET A 343 20.28 -6.26 14.62
C MET A 343 19.20 -7.19 15.15
N VAL A 344 19.48 -8.50 15.15
CA VAL A 344 18.61 -9.47 15.80
C VAL A 344 18.69 -9.33 17.31
N THR A 345 17.53 -9.32 17.94
CA THR A 345 17.33 -9.36 19.39
C THR A 345 16.49 -10.57 19.75
N GLN A 346 16.66 -11.07 20.97
CA GLN A 346 15.80 -12.12 21.51
C GLN A 346 14.65 -11.49 22.29
N THR A 347 13.44 -11.93 21.98
CA THR A 347 12.23 -11.54 22.71
C THR A 347 11.38 -12.76 23.06
N ASN A 348 10.52 -12.61 24.05
CA ASN A 348 9.64 -13.69 24.49
C ASN A 348 8.27 -13.54 23.84
N ARG A 349 7.77 -14.59 23.19
CA ARG A 349 6.41 -14.65 22.65
C ARG A 349 5.64 -15.81 23.25
N THR A 350 4.42 -15.55 23.68
CA THR A 350 3.50 -16.59 24.14
C THR A 350 2.65 -17.09 22.99
N ILE A 351 2.73 -18.38 22.68
CA ILE A 351 1.98 -19.04 21.61
C ILE A 351 1.27 -20.24 22.24
N GLY A 352 -0.07 -20.29 22.17
CA GLY A 352 -0.85 -21.38 22.75
C GLY A 352 -0.64 -21.57 24.26
N GLY A 353 -0.42 -20.49 25.02
CA GLY A 353 -0.19 -20.52 26.47
C GLY A 353 1.23 -20.91 26.90
N ARG A 354 2.17 -21.12 25.97
CA ARG A 354 3.59 -21.39 26.27
C ARG A 354 4.47 -20.23 25.80
N THR A 355 5.44 -19.85 26.62
CA THR A 355 6.38 -18.78 26.29
C THR A 355 7.61 -19.36 25.57
N TYR A 356 7.96 -18.76 24.45
CA TYR A 356 9.11 -19.10 23.64
C TYR A 356 10.03 -17.90 23.50
N THR A 357 11.34 -18.12 23.60
CA THR A 357 12.34 -17.16 23.16
C THR A 357 12.45 -17.23 21.64
N VAL A 358 12.28 -16.11 20.97
CA VAL A 358 12.35 -15.98 19.50
C VAL A 358 13.31 -14.86 19.09
N ASN A 359 13.94 -15.03 17.93
CA ASN A 359 14.76 -14.02 17.30
C ASN A 359 13.88 -13.07 16.45
N VAL A 360 14.08 -11.77 16.61
CA VAL A 360 13.42 -10.72 15.80
C VAL A 360 14.42 -9.62 15.45
N ASN A 361 14.30 -8.99 14.28
CA ASN A 361 15.09 -7.80 13.97
C ASN A 361 14.61 -6.59 14.79
N ASP A 362 15.55 -5.79 15.28
CA ASP A 362 15.29 -4.44 15.75
C ASP A 362 14.69 -3.61 14.63
N ARG A 363 13.75 -2.73 14.96
CA ARG A 363 12.94 -1.98 14.00
C ARG A 363 12.22 -0.83 14.68
N LEU A 364 11.85 0.17 13.90
CA LEU A 364 10.96 1.22 14.41
C LEU A 364 9.57 0.64 14.70
N SER A 365 8.94 1.13 15.76
CA SER A 365 7.51 0.89 15.97
C SER A 365 6.70 1.50 14.84
N VAL A 366 5.59 0.84 14.49
CA VAL A 366 4.60 1.34 13.52
C VAL A 366 3.97 2.64 14.01
N PHE A 367 3.66 2.71 15.31
CA PHE A 367 3.06 3.88 15.95
C PHE A 367 4.05 4.62 16.84
N GLU A 368 3.82 5.91 17.01
CA GLU A 368 4.48 6.66 18.08
C GLU A 368 3.91 6.18 19.43
N THR A 369 4.79 5.98 20.41
CA THR A 369 4.46 5.33 21.70
C THR A 369 3.63 6.22 22.64
N THR A 370 3.21 7.40 22.17
CA THR A 370 2.35 8.32 22.90
C THR A 370 0.89 8.02 22.62
N GLN A 371 0.06 8.04 23.68
CA GLN A 371 -1.39 7.94 23.55
C GLN A 371 -2.00 9.33 23.26
N PRO A 372 -3.00 9.46 22.36
CA PRO A 372 -3.57 8.40 21.51
C PRO A 372 -2.59 7.96 20.42
N LEU A 373 -2.68 6.69 19.98
CA LEU A 373 -1.88 6.16 18.88
C LEU A 373 -1.93 7.11 17.67
N SER A 374 -0.78 7.65 17.28
CA SER A 374 -0.65 8.52 16.12
C SER A 374 0.24 7.87 15.07
N GLY A 375 -0.19 8.00 13.81
CA GLY A 375 0.69 7.75 12.67
C GLY A 375 1.78 8.82 12.59
N SER A 376 2.88 8.52 11.91
CA SER A 376 3.88 9.53 11.58
C SER A 376 3.51 10.27 10.29
N VAL A 377 3.75 11.58 10.25
CA VAL A 377 3.46 12.45 9.11
C VAL A 377 4.64 13.39 8.82
N GLY A 378 4.79 13.80 7.57
CA GLY A 378 5.86 14.71 7.13
C GLY A 378 7.14 14.00 6.71
N SER A 379 8.22 14.75 6.52
CA SER A 379 9.48 14.18 6.02
C SER A 379 10.09 13.17 7.01
N PRO A 380 10.69 12.06 6.52
CA PRO A 380 11.35 11.10 7.39
C PRO A 380 12.44 11.73 8.24
N ASN A 381 12.49 11.39 9.53
CA ASN A 381 13.51 11.89 10.44
C ASN A 381 14.80 11.07 10.27
N PRO A 382 15.95 11.65 9.89
CA PRO A 382 17.21 10.92 9.75
C PRO A 382 17.64 10.18 11.03
N ALA A 383 17.26 10.69 12.21
CA ALA A 383 17.52 10.05 13.50
C ALA A 383 16.78 8.71 13.66
N TRP A 384 15.86 8.34 12.76
CA TRP A 384 15.28 7.01 12.68
C TRP A 384 16.28 5.95 12.23
N TYR A 385 17.23 6.31 11.35
CA TYR A 385 18.15 5.34 10.74
C TYR A 385 19.59 5.55 11.17
N TYR A 386 19.95 6.75 11.63
CA TYR A 386 21.31 7.10 12.00
C TYR A 386 21.39 7.57 13.46
N ASN A 387 22.51 7.27 14.12
CA ASN A 387 22.84 7.87 15.41
C ASN A 387 23.48 9.26 15.23
N SER A 388 23.78 9.94 16.34
CA SER A 388 24.41 11.28 16.32
C SER A 388 25.81 11.33 15.69
N GLU A 389 26.47 10.18 15.55
CA GLU A 389 27.78 10.04 14.89
C GLU A 389 27.65 9.78 13.38
N GLY A 390 26.43 9.74 12.85
CA GLY A 390 26.13 9.41 11.45
C GLY A 390 26.24 7.91 11.13
N ARG A 391 26.39 7.04 12.13
CA ARG A 391 26.42 5.58 11.94
C ARG A 391 25.01 5.05 11.82
N ARG A 392 24.80 4.14 10.87
CA ARG A 392 23.51 3.46 10.67
C ARG A 392 23.16 2.60 11.88
N LYS A 393 21.98 2.80 12.46
CA LYS A 393 21.38 1.94 13.49
C LYS A 393 20.30 1.02 12.94
N LEU A 394 19.60 1.46 11.90
CA LEU A 394 18.55 0.71 11.23
C LEU A 394 18.68 0.87 9.72
N MET A 395 18.47 -0.21 8.98
CA MET A 395 18.39 -0.20 7.52
C MET A 395 16.95 0.13 7.11
N PRO A 396 16.71 1.13 6.25
CA PRO A 396 15.40 1.33 5.63
C PRO A 396 15.02 0.12 4.76
N MET A 397 13.74 -0.24 4.76
CA MET A 397 13.19 -1.36 3.97
C MET A 397 12.48 -0.89 2.70
N ASP A 398 12.83 0.30 2.20
CA ASP A 398 12.21 0.90 1.02
C ASP A 398 10.67 0.85 1.09
N PHE A 399 10.12 1.30 2.21
CA PHE A 399 8.69 1.44 2.50
C PHE A 399 7.89 0.13 2.67
N VAL A 400 8.49 -1.06 2.51
CA VAL A 400 7.75 -2.33 2.60
C VAL A 400 7.66 -2.80 4.05
N TRP A 401 6.49 -2.69 4.68
CA TRP A 401 6.27 -3.22 6.04
C TRP A 401 6.22 -4.75 6.10
N ALA A 402 5.95 -5.42 4.98
CA ALA A 402 5.75 -6.87 4.94
C ALA A 402 6.96 -7.69 5.44
N PHE A 403 8.17 -7.12 5.43
CA PHE A 403 9.35 -7.71 6.08
C PHE A 403 9.14 -8.02 7.57
N PHE A 404 8.14 -7.41 8.21
CA PHE A 404 7.76 -7.70 9.60
C PHE A 404 7.24 -9.11 9.80
N ASN A 405 6.82 -9.78 8.73
CA ASN A 405 6.37 -11.16 8.72
C ASN A 405 7.52 -12.17 8.61
N ALA A 406 8.76 -11.71 8.38
CA ALA A 406 9.94 -12.55 8.33
C ALA A 406 10.08 -13.39 9.62
N LYS A 407 10.38 -14.67 9.45
CA LYS A 407 10.56 -15.63 10.54
C LYS A 407 12.02 -16.03 10.68
N SER A 408 12.39 -16.40 11.90
CA SER A 408 13.73 -16.85 12.24
C SER A 408 14.00 -18.25 11.72
N ALA A 409 15.15 -18.45 11.08
CA ALA A 409 15.66 -19.78 10.75
C ALA A 409 16.15 -20.54 11.99
N VAL A 410 16.44 -19.83 13.09
CA VAL A 410 16.64 -20.45 14.40
C VAL A 410 15.27 -20.79 15.01
N PRO A 411 15.00 -22.06 15.37
CA PRO A 411 13.73 -22.45 15.98
C PRO A 411 13.46 -21.73 17.31
N PRO A 412 12.19 -21.40 17.62
CA PRO A 412 11.79 -20.90 18.93
C PRO A 412 12.20 -21.88 20.05
N THR A 413 12.83 -21.37 21.10
CA THR A 413 13.20 -22.21 22.27
C THR A 413 12.15 -22.05 23.37
N PRO A 414 11.51 -23.13 23.85
CA PRO A 414 10.58 -23.05 24.97
C PRO A 414 11.31 -22.53 26.21
N GLN A 415 10.71 -21.59 26.95
CA GLN A 415 11.22 -21.27 28.27
C GLN A 415 10.94 -22.44 29.23
N ALA A 416 11.92 -22.74 30.08
CA ALA A 416 11.71 -23.65 31.18
C ALA A 416 10.60 -23.10 32.10
N PRO A 417 9.74 -23.95 32.66
CA PRO A 417 8.61 -23.54 33.49
C PRO A 417 9.03 -22.79 34.76
#